data_AF-A0A2M7JG11-F1
#
_entry.id   AF-A0A2M7JG11-F1
#
_cell.length_a   1.000
_cell.length_b   1.000
_cell.length_c   1.000
_cell.angle_alpha   90.00
_cell.angle_beta   90.00
_cell.angle_gamma   90.00
#
_symmetry.space_group_name_H-M   'P 1'
#
loop_
_entity.id
_entity.type
_entity.pdbx_description
1 polymer ?
#
loop_
_entity_poly.entity_id
_entity_poly.type
_entity_poly.pdbx_seq_one_letter_code
_entity_poly.pdbx_strand_id
1 'polypeptide(L)'
;MSSGHDLGQADAIYKGIEMVDGDIVAWLNADDYYFPHILEKISRLFAEHPEVDIIYGDAVHVRPDGMFLSYFPGIEDFNRSRLFKSCYLCQPACFVRRKAYEEVGGVDSSLIYTMDWDLWCRLAREEKRFLRVNEPMAAVRYYQGTKTLSGDKTRYEEIWRIQRIYGGFKIPTAWPGFYWFDLACKDKKTFSEKVFFSLLQGARLLKKKIEGSKPDLIYGFQRWEKKVFGACMIQFPWYGEKAVREIILKMRPGETTYLISFAGSRPEAFIAKRGEIRMPVYFEKGSIVNFSVSCPSSPAWELYKLSCELG
;
A
#
# COMPACT_ATOMS: atom_id res chain seq x y z
N MET A 1 12.85 -25.76 -17.15
CA MET A 1 13.12 -24.64 -16.22
C MET A 1 14.35 -25.02 -15.41
N SER A 2 15.52 -24.50 -15.76
CA SER A 2 16.74 -24.73 -14.98
C SER A 2 16.77 -23.74 -13.81
N SER A 3 16.67 -24.24 -12.58
CA SER A 3 16.93 -23.48 -11.36
C SER A 3 18.44 -23.18 -11.29
N GLY A 4 18.87 -22.14 -12.01
CA GLY A 4 20.20 -21.55 -11.84
C GLY A 4 20.30 -20.88 -10.47
N HIS A 5 21.51 -20.74 -9.94
CA HIS A 5 21.75 -20.02 -8.68
C HIS A 5 21.12 -18.61 -8.76
N ASP A 6 20.14 -18.34 -7.89
CA ASP A 6 19.50 -17.03 -7.78
C ASP A 6 20.47 -16.04 -7.10
N LEU A 7 20.92 -15.03 -7.83
CA LEU A 7 21.73 -13.92 -7.29
C LEU A 7 20.88 -12.87 -6.57
N GLY A 8 19.64 -13.24 -6.20
CA GLY A 8 18.68 -12.40 -5.49
C GLY A 8 17.63 -11.76 -6.39
N GLN A 9 16.76 -10.96 -5.76
CA GLN A 9 15.56 -10.38 -6.38
C GLN A 9 15.89 -9.47 -7.59
N ALA A 10 16.95 -8.67 -7.51
CA ALA A 10 17.32 -7.77 -8.60
C ALA A 10 17.75 -8.52 -9.88
N ASP A 11 18.46 -9.64 -9.72
CA ASP A 11 18.85 -10.51 -10.85
C ASP A 11 17.63 -11.18 -11.49
N ALA A 12 16.67 -11.64 -10.68
CA ALA A 12 15.40 -12.16 -11.19
C ALA A 12 14.59 -11.10 -11.96
N ILE A 13 14.54 -9.85 -11.47
CA ILE A 13 13.89 -8.73 -12.16
C ILE A 13 14.59 -8.44 -13.49
N TYR A 14 15.92 -8.34 -13.48
CA TYR A 14 16.72 -8.08 -14.68
C TYR A 14 16.46 -9.14 -15.75
N LYS A 15 16.62 -10.43 -15.40
CA LYS A 15 16.32 -11.54 -16.31
C LYS A 15 14.87 -11.51 -16.81
N GLY A 16 13.92 -11.20 -15.93
CA GLY A 16 12.51 -11.04 -16.28
C GLY A 16 12.26 -9.99 -17.37
N ILE A 17 12.88 -8.82 -17.23
CA ILE A 17 12.73 -7.69 -18.14
C ILE A 17 13.44 -7.93 -19.49
N GLU A 18 14.60 -8.60 -19.48
CA GLU A 18 15.35 -8.96 -20.68
C GLU A 18 14.62 -10.02 -21.54
N MET A 19 13.79 -10.86 -20.94
CA MET A 19 13.04 -11.91 -21.65
C MET A 19 11.78 -11.39 -22.38
N VAL A 20 11.38 -10.15 -22.15
CA VAL A 20 10.14 -9.57 -22.70
C VAL A 20 10.47 -8.38 -23.59
N ASP A 21 9.65 -8.12 -24.60
CA ASP A 21 9.83 -7.08 -25.63
C ASP A 21 8.83 -5.91 -25.51
N GLY A 22 7.92 -5.96 -24.52
CA GLY A 22 6.89 -4.92 -24.35
C GLY A 22 7.43 -3.54 -23.97
N ASP A 23 6.76 -2.49 -24.43
CA ASP A 23 7.14 -1.07 -24.22
C ASP A 23 6.96 -0.57 -22.77
N ILE A 24 6.22 -1.32 -21.95
CA ILE A 24 5.94 -1.02 -20.55
C ILE A 24 6.52 -2.14 -19.71
N VAL A 25 7.34 -1.78 -18.72
CA VAL A 25 7.94 -2.70 -17.76
C VAL A 25 7.31 -2.51 -16.38
N ALA A 26 7.04 -3.64 -15.74
CA ALA A 26 6.68 -3.75 -14.34
C ALA A 26 7.14 -5.13 -13.85
N TRP A 27 7.26 -5.29 -12.55
CA TRP A 27 7.47 -6.60 -11.95
C TRP A 27 6.51 -6.78 -10.79
N LEU A 28 6.14 -8.04 -10.55
CA LEU A 28 5.20 -8.41 -9.50
C LEU A 28 5.86 -9.50 -8.65
N ASN A 29 5.92 -9.28 -7.34
CA ASN A 29 6.46 -10.32 -6.45
C ASN A 29 5.51 -11.52 -6.45
N ALA A 30 6.06 -12.72 -6.24
CA ALA A 30 5.32 -13.98 -6.39
C ALA A 30 4.11 -14.12 -5.43
N ASP A 31 4.10 -13.37 -4.34
CA ASP A 31 3.02 -13.36 -3.34
C ASP A 31 2.01 -12.22 -3.52
N ASP A 32 2.29 -11.24 -4.39
CA ASP A 32 1.44 -10.09 -4.71
C ASP A 32 0.51 -10.37 -5.90
N TYR A 33 -0.50 -9.52 -6.11
CA TYR A 33 -1.38 -9.63 -7.28
C TYR A 33 -1.97 -8.29 -7.72
N TYR A 34 -2.29 -8.17 -9.01
CA TYR A 34 -2.99 -7.02 -9.57
C TYR A 34 -4.49 -7.05 -9.29
N PHE A 35 -5.13 -5.90 -9.30
CA PHE A 35 -6.58 -5.82 -9.45
C PHE A 35 -6.99 -6.22 -10.88
N PRO A 36 -8.21 -6.72 -11.10
CA PRO A 36 -8.71 -7.05 -12.44
C PRO A 36 -8.62 -5.88 -13.41
N HIS A 37 -8.32 -6.17 -14.68
CA HIS A 37 -8.26 -5.22 -15.80
C HIS A 37 -7.20 -4.10 -15.70
N ILE A 38 -6.37 -4.08 -14.66
CA ILE A 38 -5.36 -3.02 -14.48
C ILE A 38 -4.34 -2.99 -15.62
N LEU A 39 -3.87 -4.13 -16.12
CA LEU A 39 -2.90 -4.14 -17.22
C LEU A 39 -3.45 -3.49 -18.50
N GLU A 40 -4.72 -3.75 -18.83
CA GLU A 40 -5.40 -3.12 -19.96
C GLU A 40 -5.54 -1.60 -19.74
N LYS A 41 -5.95 -1.20 -18.54
CA LYS A 41 -6.07 0.22 -18.16
C LYS A 41 -4.74 0.94 -18.26
N ILE A 42 -3.65 0.35 -17.76
CA ILE A 42 -2.30 0.92 -17.82
C ILE A 42 -1.84 1.07 -19.26
N SER A 43 -2.04 0.05 -20.10
CA SER A 43 -1.72 0.13 -21.52
C SER A 43 -2.44 1.30 -22.20
N ARG A 44 -3.73 1.48 -21.89
CA ARG A 44 -4.54 2.59 -22.42
C ARG A 44 -4.04 3.94 -21.94
N LEU A 45 -3.78 4.09 -20.64
CA LEU A 45 -3.27 5.34 -20.07
C LEU A 45 -1.92 5.75 -20.67
N PHE A 46 -1.01 4.80 -20.91
CA PHE A 46 0.24 5.12 -21.61
C PHE A 46 0.04 5.50 -23.08
N ALA A 47 -1.00 4.99 -23.74
CA ALA A 47 -1.34 5.42 -25.10
C ALA A 47 -1.96 6.82 -25.13
N GLU A 48 -2.82 7.13 -24.16
CA GLU A 48 -3.48 8.44 -24.00
C GLU A 48 -2.50 9.53 -23.50
N HIS A 49 -1.46 9.14 -22.76
CA HIS A 49 -0.44 10.03 -22.20
C HIS A 49 0.97 9.67 -22.68
N PRO A 50 1.31 9.95 -23.96
CA PRO A 50 2.62 9.61 -24.54
C PRO A 50 3.79 10.28 -23.81
N GLU A 51 3.56 11.40 -23.14
CA GLU A 51 4.54 12.15 -22.37
C GLU A 51 4.87 11.56 -21.00
N VAL A 52 4.02 10.68 -20.46
CA VAL A 52 4.19 10.08 -19.14
C VAL A 52 5.19 8.93 -19.20
N ASP A 53 6.18 8.92 -18.30
CA ASP A 53 7.21 7.88 -18.23
C ASP A 53 6.87 6.79 -17.22
N ILE A 54 6.12 7.13 -16.18
CA ILE A 54 5.73 6.21 -15.11
C ILE A 54 4.30 6.50 -14.65
N ILE A 55 3.51 5.43 -14.57
CA ILE A 55 2.19 5.44 -13.96
C ILE A 55 2.28 4.71 -12.64
N TYR A 56 1.76 5.33 -11.59
CA TYR A 56 1.61 4.70 -10.29
C TYR A 56 0.23 5.00 -9.71
N GLY A 57 -0.18 4.26 -8.69
CA GLY A 57 -1.49 4.45 -8.08
C GLY A 57 -1.57 3.82 -6.71
N ASP A 58 -2.78 3.71 -6.18
CA ASP A 58 -2.97 3.20 -4.84
C ASP A 58 -2.74 1.67 -4.79
N ALA A 59 -2.54 1.15 -3.59
CA ALA A 59 -2.40 -0.28 -3.35
C ALA A 59 -3.03 -0.65 -2.01
N VAL A 60 -3.28 -1.95 -1.82
CA VAL A 60 -3.80 -2.49 -0.56
C VAL A 60 -2.85 -3.54 0.01
N HIS A 61 -2.75 -3.61 1.33
CA HIS A 61 -2.21 -4.79 2.00
C HIS A 61 -3.32 -5.81 2.19
N VAL A 62 -2.98 -7.07 1.97
CA VAL A 62 -3.86 -8.22 2.21
C VAL A 62 -3.18 -9.24 3.08
N ARG A 63 -3.97 -10.02 3.81
CA ARG A 63 -3.51 -11.16 4.61
C ARG A 63 -3.11 -12.34 3.70
N PRO A 64 -2.41 -13.36 4.24
CA PRO A 64 -2.10 -14.59 3.49
C PRO A 64 -3.30 -15.30 2.87
N ASP A 65 -4.49 -15.17 3.46
CA ASP A 65 -5.76 -15.71 2.95
C ASP A 65 -6.44 -14.79 1.92
N GLY A 66 -5.78 -13.71 1.48
CA GLY A 66 -6.29 -12.74 0.52
C GLY A 66 -7.22 -11.68 1.13
N MET A 67 -7.52 -11.75 2.43
CA MET A 67 -8.39 -10.77 3.08
C MET A 67 -7.76 -9.38 3.14
N PHE A 68 -8.56 -8.37 2.81
CA PHE A 68 -8.17 -6.97 2.96
C PHE A 68 -7.69 -6.67 4.38
N LEU A 69 -6.52 -6.04 4.48
CA LEU A 69 -5.92 -5.64 5.74
C LEU A 69 -5.89 -4.11 5.89
N SER A 70 -5.32 -3.42 4.89
CA SER A 70 -5.19 -1.96 4.89
C SER A 70 -5.02 -1.42 3.49
N TYR A 71 -5.16 -0.11 3.31
CA TYR A 71 -4.51 0.56 2.18
C TYR A 71 -3.02 0.75 2.45
N PHE A 72 -2.25 0.87 1.38
CA PHE A 72 -0.86 1.30 1.46
C PHE A 72 -0.82 2.78 1.89
N PRO A 73 -0.07 3.13 2.93
CA PRO A 73 -0.15 4.47 3.51
C PRO A 73 0.59 5.52 2.67
N GLY A 74 -0.01 6.70 2.57
CA GLY A 74 0.70 7.92 2.15
C GLY A 74 0.94 8.09 0.66
N ILE A 75 0.25 7.30 -0.19
CA ILE A 75 0.26 7.52 -1.64
C ILE A 75 -0.39 8.88 -1.93
N GLU A 76 0.34 9.73 -2.65
CA GLU A 76 -0.05 11.11 -2.95
C GLU A 76 0.42 11.49 -4.36
N ASP A 77 -0.04 12.64 -4.85
CA ASP A 77 0.39 13.18 -6.15
C ASP A 77 1.89 13.43 -6.18
N PHE A 78 2.49 13.31 -7.36
CA PHE A 78 3.93 13.21 -7.45
C PHE A 78 4.62 14.48 -6.94
N ASN A 79 5.48 14.28 -5.96
CA ASN A 79 6.34 15.30 -5.40
C ASN A 79 7.77 14.74 -5.24
N ARG A 80 8.70 15.28 -6.04
CA ARG A 80 10.10 14.88 -6.03
C ARG A 80 10.78 15.05 -4.67
N SER A 81 10.59 16.21 -4.02
CA SER A 81 11.20 16.48 -2.70
C SER A 81 10.71 15.50 -1.63
N ARG A 82 9.42 15.14 -1.71
CA ARG A 82 8.81 14.14 -0.85
C ARG A 82 9.40 12.75 -1.11
N LEU A 83 9.54 12.37 -2.37
CA LEU A 83 10.06 11.06 -2.78
C LEU A 83 11.50 10.87 -2.26
N PHE A 84 12.34 11.90 -2.39
CA PHE A 84 13.72 11.86 -1.89
C PHE A 84 13.81 11.80 -0.36
N LYS A 85 12.73 12.14 0.36
CA LYS A 85 12.65 12.05 1.82
C LYS A 85 12.13 10.68 2.28
N SER A 86 11.13 10.13 1.60
CA SER A 86 10.47 8.88 1.96
C SER A 86 9.77 8.31 0.75
N CYS A 87 9.97 7.02 0.47
CA CYS A 87 9.17 6.34 -0.54
C CYS A 87 7.69 6.33 -0.13
N TYR A 88 6.83 6.75 -1.06
CA TYR A 88 5.37 6.65 -0.95
C TYR A 88 4.75 5.99 -2.19
N LEU A 89 5.57 5.48 -3.11
CA LEU A 89 5.14 4.70 -4.25
C LEU A 89 5.15 3.22 -3.83
N CYS A 90 4.07 2.50 -4.11
CA CYS A 90 3.99 1.07 -3.85
C CYS A 90 4.49 0.33 -5.10
N GLN A 91 5.60 -0.39 -4.99
CA GLN A 91 6.27 -1.05 -6.11
C GLN A 91 5.34 -1.83 -7.06
N PRO A 92 4.48 -2.76 -6.59
CA PRO A 92 3.63 -3.52 -7.51
C PRO A 92 2.54 -2.66 -8.15
N ALA A 93 2.29 -1.45 -7.67
CA ALA A 93 1.37 -0.49 -8.31
C ALA A 93 2.12 0.53 -9.16
N CYS A 94 3.34 0.25 -9.63
CA CYS A 94 4.13 1.11 -10.51
C CYS A 94 4.42 0.44 -11.85
N PHE A 95 4.22 1.16 -12.94
CA PHE A 95 4.46 0.74 -14.32
C PHE A 95 5.28 1.80 -15.03
N VAL A 96 6.33 1.41 -15.75
CA VAL A 96 7.31 2.35 -16.32
C VAL A 96 7.44 2.10 -17.80
N ARG A 97 7.59 3.14 -18.62
CA ARG A 97 8.06 2.96 -19.99
C ARG A 97 9.44 2.29 -19.97
N ARG A 98 9.61 1.24 -20.77
CA ARG A 98 10.88 0.52 -20.92
C ARG A 98 12.04 1.49 -21.18
N LYS A 99 11.86 2.39 -22.14
CA LYS A 99 12.86 3.40 -22.48
C LYS A 99 13.33 4.22 -21.27
N ALA A 100 12.40 4.70 -20.44
CA ALA A 100 12.75 5.46 -19.24
C ALA A 100 13.45 4.60 -18.19
N TYR A 101 13.04 3.33 -18.03
CA TYR A 101 13.69 2.36 -17.16
C TYR A 101 15.14 2.07 -17.58
N GLU A 102 15.36 1.85 -18.88
CA GLU A 102 16.68 1.54 -19.46
C GLU A 102 17.61 2.76 -19.42
N GLU A 103 17.11 3.96 -19.71
CA GLU A 103 17.89 5.21 -19.67
C GLU A 103 18.50 5.48 -18.29
N VAL A 104 17.83 5.06 -17.21
CA VAL A 104 18.37 5.19 -15.84
C VAL A 104 19.16 3.96 -15.38
N GLY A 105 19.27 2.91 -16.21
CA GLY A 105 20.02 1.70 -15.92
C GLY A 105 19.27 0.63 -15.10
N GLY A 106 17.93 0.67 -15.05
CA GLY A 106 17.12 -0.35 -14.39
C GLY A 106 17.27 -0.40 -12.86
N VAL A 107 17.01 -1.55 -12.23
CA VAL A 107 17.19 -1.69 -10.76
C VAL A 107 18.67 -1.87 -10.39
N ASP A 108 19.12 -1.19 -9.32
CA ASP A 108 20.48 -1.34 -8.79
C ASP A 108 20.59 -2.65 -8.00
N SER A 109 21.31 -3.63 -8.55
CA SER A 109 21.46 -4.97 -7.97
C SER A 109 22.30 -5.01 -6.70
N SER A 110 22.99 -3.92 -6.35
CA SER A 110 23.67 -3.78 -5.06
C SER A 110 22.71 -3.50 -3.90
N LEU A 111 21.44 -3.14 -4.19
CA LEU A 111 20.42 -2.86 -3.20
C LEU A 111 19.53 -4.08 -2.95
N ILE A 112 19.23 -4.33 -1.68
CA ILE A 112 18.47 -5.47 -1.21
C ILE A 112 17.04 -5.05 -0.85
N TYR A 113 16.85 -3.88 -0.28
CA TYR A 113 15.59 -3.42 0.31
C TYR A 113 14.97 -2.21 -0.39
N THR A 114 15.79 -1.32 -0.96
CA THR A 114 15.32 -0.04 -1.53
C THR A 114 15.57 0.07 -3.03
N MET A 115 15.66 -1.05 -3.74
CA MET A 115 15.93 -1.09 -5.19
C MET A 115 14.87 -0.34 -6.01
N ASP A 116 13.60 -0.45 -5.60
CA ASP A 116 12.45 0.24 -6.17
C ASP A 116 12.53 1.74 -5.87
N TRP A 117 12.78 2.11 -4.60
CA TRP A 117 12.88 3.51 -4.21
C TRP A 117 14.04 4.23 -4.91
N ASP A 118 15.19 3.57 -5.05
CA ASP A 118 16.33 4.09 -5.80
C ASP A 118 15.98 4.33 -7.27
N LEU A 119 15.31 3.38 -7.92
CA LEU A 119 14.83 3.51 -9.30
C LEU A 119 13.90 4.72 -9.44
N TRP A 120 12.90 4.86 -8.56
CA TRP A 120 11.98 6.01 -8.57
C TRP A 120 12.74 7.34 -8.40
N CYS A 121 13.77 7.36 -7.55
CA CYS A 121 14.57 8.56 -7.33
C CYS A 121 15.44 8.91 -8.55
N ARG A 122 16.01 7.92 -9.25
CA ARG A 122 16.75 8.15 -10.50
C ARG A 122 15.86 8.68 -11.60
N LEU A 123 14.69 8.07 -11.81
CA LEU A 123 13.69 8.58 -12.75
C LEU A 123 13.29 10.03 -12.42
N ALA A 124 13.03 10.33 -11.15
CA ALA A 124 12.70 11.69 -10.72
C ALA A 124 13.87 12.69 -10.85
N ARG A 125 15.12 12.23 -10.82
CA ARG A 125 16.32 13.07 -11.03
C ARG A 125 16.54 13.39 -12.50
N GLU A 126 16.23 12.44 -13.39
CA GLU A 126 16.23 12.63 -14.85
C GLU A 126 14.94 13.30 -15.37
N GLU A 127 14.21 13.99 -14.49
CA GLU A 127 13.00 14.77 -14.81
C GLU A 127 11.91 13.97 -15.55
N LYS A 128 11.82 12.66 -15.29
CA LYS A 128 10.77 11.78 -15.84
C LYS A 128 9.39 12.19 -15.33
N ARG A 129 8.37 12.00 -16.16
CA ARG A 129 6.98 12.42 -15.86
C ARG A 129 6.20 11.30 -15.18
N PHE A 130 5.69 11.60 -13.99
CA PHE A 130 4.90 10.69 -13.16
C PHE A 130 3.42 11.03 -13.26
N LEU A 131 2.59 10.02 -13.50
CA LEU A 131 1.14 10.12 -13.44
C LEU A 131 0.60 9.25 -12.31
N ARG A 132 -0.23 9.84 -11.45
CA ARG A 132 -0.94 9.11 -10.40
C ARG A 132 -2.34 8.71 -10.88
N VAL A 133 -2.71 7.45 -10.64
CA VAL A 133 -4.08 6.95 -10.72
C VAL A 133 -4.65 6.83 -9.31
N ASN A 134 -5.76 7.51 -9.04
CA ASN A 134 -6.42 7.54 -7.72
C ASN A 134 -7.32 6.32 -7.51
N GLU A 135 -6.75 5.12 -7.66
CA GLU A 135 -7.43 3.86 -7.35
C GLU A 135 -6.42 2.76 -6.98
N PRO A 136 -6.85 1.73 -6.24
CA PRO A 136 -6.03 0.55 -5.99
C PRO A 136 -5.77 -0.27 -7.26
N MET A 137 -4.49 -0.47 -7.56
CA MET A 137 -4.06 -1.23 -8.75
C MET A 137 -3.43 -2.58 -8.40
N ALA A 138 -2.87 -2.70 -7.19
CA ALA A 138 -2.22 -3.92 -6.73
C ALA A 138 -2.54 -4.20 -5.26
N ALA A 139 -2.41 -5.47 -4.90
CA ALA A 139 -2.47 -5.96 -3.54
C ALA A 139 -1.13 -6.57 -3.15
N VAL A 140 -0.59 -6.10 -2.04
CA VAL A 140 0.64 -6.59 -1.44
C VAL A 140 0.29 -7.60 -0.35
N ARG A 141 0.80 -8.82 -0.44
CA ARG A 141 0.57 -9.81 0.62
C ARG A 141 1.45 -9.52 1.82
N TYR A 142 0.83 -9.43 2.98
CA TYR A 142 1.47 -8.95 4.19
C TYR A 142 1.41 -9.97 5.32
N TYR A 143 2.57 -10.50 5.71
CA TYR A 143 2.70 -11.54 6.74
C TYR A 143 4.03 -11.47 7.50
N GLN A 144 4.09 -12.19 8.62
CA GLN A 144 5.33 -12.36 9.37
C GLN A 144 6.32 -13.18 8.54
N GLY A 145 7.36 -12.53 8.04
CA GLY A 145 8.33 -13.12 7.11
C GLY A 145 8.55 -12.30 5.85
N THR A 146 7.71 -11.30 5.57
CA THR A 146 8.02 -10.34 4.50
C THR A 146 9.36 -9.66 4.79
N LYS A 147 10.17 -9.51 3.76
CA LYS A 147 11.53 -8.97 3.85
C LYS A 147 11.57 -7.62 4.56
N THR A 148 10.59 -6.75 4.30
CA THR A 148 10.42 -5.45 4.96
C THR A 148 10.34 -5.54 6.49
N LEU A 149 9.83 -6.65 7.02
CA LEU A 149 9.66 -6.90 8.46
C LEU A 149 10.80 -7.66 9.13
N SER A 150 11.88 -7.99 8.40
CA SER A 150 13.03 -8.69 8.99
C SER A 150 13.74 -7.87 10.08
N GLY A 151 13.59 -6.54 10.06
CA GLY A 151 14.30 -5.64 10.97
C GLY A 151 15.81 -5.59 10.72
N ASP A 152 16.24 -5.96 9.51
CA ASP A 152 17.65 -5.97 9.12
C ASP A 152 18.25 -4.56 9.12
N LYS A 153 19.47 -4.43 9.66
CA LYS A 153 20.22 -3.17 9.67
C LYS A 153 20.51 -2.67 8.25
N THR A 154 20.77 -3.56 7.30
CA THR A 154 21.05 -3.20 5.91
C THR A 154 19.91 -2.40 5.29
N ARG A 155 18.65 -2.71 5.63
CA ARG A 155 17.50 -1.91 5.17
C ARG A 155 17.61 -0.45 5.55
N TYR A 156 18.06 -0.18 6.78
CA TYR A 156 18.16 1.18 7.28
C TYR A 156 19.38 1.92 6.73
N GLU A 157 20.48 1.21 6.48
CA GLU A 157 21.65 1.73 5.78
C GLU A 157 21.30 2.12 4.34
N GLU A 158 20.50 1.30 3.66
CA GLU A 158 19.99 1.60 2.31
C GLU A 158 19.02 2.78 2.31
N ILE A 159 18.03 2.81 3.22
CA ILE A 159 17.14 3.98 3.41
C ILE A 159 17.98 5.24 3.59
N TRP A 160 19.02 5.17 4.42
CA TRP A 160 19.90 6.29 4.68
C TRP A 160 20.71 6.71 3.44
N ARG A 161 21.22 5.73 2.68
CA ARG A 161 21.91 5.97 1.40
C ARG A 161 21.02 6.77 0.46
N ILE A 162 19.75 6.40 0.29
CA ILE A 162 18.80 7.12 -0.59
C ILE A 162 18.60 8.56 -0.11
N GLN A 163 18.30 8.77 1.18
CA GLN A 163 18.11 10.12 1.72
C GLN A 163 19.35 11.00 1.56
N ARG A 164 20.55 10.44 1.73
CA ARG A 164 21.80 11.18 1.57
C ARG A 164 22.07 11.54 0.11
N ILE A 165 21.92 10.60 -0.83
CA ILE A 165 22.24 10.78 -2.25
C ILE A 165 21.25 11.74 -2.92
N TYR A 166 19.95 11.54 -2.71
CA TYR A 166 18.93 12.30 -3.43
C TYR A 166 18.35 13.45 -2.61
N GLY A 167 18.20 13.26 -1.29
CA GLY A 167 17.62 14.26 -0.40
C GLY A 167 18.62 15.25 0.20
N GLY A 168 19.94 15.02 0.05
CA GLY A 168 21.00 15.85 0.62
C GLY A 168 21.03 15.85 2.16
N PHE A 169 20.37 14.89 2.81
CA PHE A 169 20.33 14.81 4.26
C PHE A 169 21.71 14.44 4.81
N LYS A 170 22.06 15.02 5.98
CA LYS A 170 23.29 14.68 6.73
C LYS A 170 23.06 13.72 7.90
N ILE A 171 21.80 13.54 8.31
CA ILE A 171 21.36 12.58 9.33
C ILE A 171 20.13 11.77 8.86
N PRO A 172 19.93 10.52 9.34
CA PRO A 172 18.88 9.61 8.86
C PRO A 172 17.48 9.96 9.38
N THR A 173 16.90 11.02 8.80
CA THR A 173 15.62 11.60 9.25
C THR A 173 14.41 10.70 9.06
N ALA A 174 14.41 9.78 8.08
CA ALA A 174 13.30 8.84 7.90
C ALA A 174 13.38 7.63 8.83
N TRP A 175 14.54 7.39 9.44
CA TRP A 175 14.79 6.19 10.23
C TRP A 175 13.80 5.99 11.38
N PRO A 176 13.45 7.04 12.18
CA PRO A 176 12.43 6.92 13.21
C PRO A 176 11.04 6.54 12.66
N GLY A 177 10.68 7.04 11.47
CA GLY A 177 9.40 6.75 10.84
C GLY A 177 9.30 5.30 10.37
N PHE A 178 10.32 4.80 9.67
CA PHE A 178 10.39 3.42 9.24
C PHE A 178 10.51 2.45 10.41
N TYR A 179 11.33 2.76 11.41
CA TYR A 179 11.45 1.91 12.60
C TYR A 179 10.16 1.86 13.41
N TRP A 180 9.46 2.99 13.57
CA TRP A 180 8.13 2.99 14.17
C TRP A 180 7.17 2.07 13.42
N PHE A 181 7.17 2.13 12.08
CA PHE A 181 6.34 1.27 11.24
C PHE A 181 6.65 -0.21 11.47
N ASP A 182 7.92 -0.59 11.47
CA ASP A 182 8.34 -1.98 11.67
C ASP A 182 7.92 -2.49 13.05
N LEU A 183 8.12 -1.68 14.09
CA LEU A 183 7.63 -1.98 15.43
C LEU A 183 6.11 -2.10 15.44
N ALA A 184 5.37 -1.20 14.80
CA ALA A 184 3.91 -1.25 14.73
C ALA A 184 3.40 -2.58 14.14
N CYS A 185 4.15 -3.16 13.20
CA CYS A 185 3.85 -4.43 12.56
C CYS A 185 4.26 -5.67 13.37
N LYS A 186 5.25 -5.53 14.26
CA LYS A 186 5.82 -6.64 15.01
C LYS A 186 4.84 -7.15 16.07
N ASP A 187 4.48 -8.43 16.00
CA ASP A 187 3.52 -9.06 16.92
C ASP A 187 4.02 -9.08 18.36
N LYS A 188 5.31 -9.38 18.56
CA LYS A 188 5.96 -9.43 19.88
C LYS A 188 7.10 -8.43 19.94
N LYS A 189 6.93 -7.40 20.76
CA LYS A 189 7.95 -6.38 21.06
C LYS A 189 8.65 -6.72 22.36
N THR A 190 9.98 -6.55 22.40
CA THR A 190 10.75 -6.55 23.65
C THR A 190 10.35 -5.36 24.53
N PHE A 191 10.80 -5.34 25.79
CA PHE A 191 10.50 -4.22 26.69
C PHE A 191 11.04 -2.88 26.14
N SER A 192 12.29 -2.86 25.66
CA SER A 192 12.90 -1.67 25.06
C SER A 192 12.17 -1.21 23.79
N GLU A 193 11.75 -2.14 22.94
CA GLU A 193 10.95 -1.84 21.75
C GLU A 193 9.59 -1.23 22.09
N LYS A 194 8.93 -1.68 23.17
CA LYS A 194 7.67 -1.08 23.64
C LYS A 194 7.87 0.37 24.09
N VAL A 195 8.95 0.64 24.83
CA VAL A 195 9.30 2.00 25.27
C VAL A 195 9.57 2.89 24.05
N PHE A 196 10.42 2.44 23.12
CA PHE A 196 10.75 3.20 21.92
C PHE A 196 9.52 3.45 21.03
N PHE A 197 8.70 2.42 20.83
CA PHE A 197 7.45 2.52 20.08
C PHE A 197 6.52 3.57 20.69
N SER A 198 6.37 3.60 22.02
CA SER A 198 5.52 4.57 22.71
C SER A 198 6.02 6.00 22.56
N LEU A 199 7.34 6.22 22.63
CA LEU A 199 7.96 7.52 22.41
C LEU A 199 7.72 8.02 20.97
N LEU A 200 8.01 7.17 19.98
CA LEU A 200 7.80 7.48 18.56
C LEU A 200 6.31 7.74 18.26
N GLN A 201 5.41 6.95 18.86
CA GLN A 201 3.97 7.14 18.75
C GLN A 201 3.55 8.51 19.30
N GLY A 202 4.04 8.91 20.47
CA GLY A 202 3.76 10.21 21.06
C GLY A 202 4.22 11.37 20.18
N ALA A 203 5.45 11.30 19.67
CA ALA A 203 5.99 12.29 18.74
C ALA A 203 5.16 12.41 17.45
N ARG A 204 4.71 11.26 16.91
CA ARG A 204 3.84 11.22 15.71
C ARG A 204 2.48 11.87 15.98
N LEU A 205 1.86 11.60 17.13
CA LEU A 205 0.57 12.19 17.50
C LEU A 205 0.69 13.71 17.71
N LEU A 206 1.76 14.18 18.34
CA LEU A 206 2.06 15.61 18.48
C LEU A 206 2.23 16.29 17.13
N LYS A 207 3.03 15.69 16.23
CA LYS A 207 3.20 16.19 14.86
C LYS A 207 1.87 16.32 14.13
N LYS A 208 1.01 15.29 14.20
CA LYS A 208 -0.33 15.32 13.60
C LYS A 208 -1.22 16.42 14.17
N LYS A 209 -1.12 16.71 15.47
CA LYS A 209 -1.86 17.80 16.12
C LYS A 209 -1.41 19.18 15.62
N ILE A 210 -0.12 19.34 15.32
CA ILE A 210 0.46 20.59 14.81
C ILE A 210 0.11 20.79 13.32
N GLU A 211 0.25 19.74 12.52
CA GLU A 211 0.05 19.81 11.06
C GLU A 211 -1.44 19.80 10.65
N GLY A 212 -2.34 19.52 11.59
CA GLY A 212 -3.76 19.34 11.31
C GLY A 212 -4.07 17.99 10.63
N SER A 213 -5.31 17.53 10.73
CA SER A 213 -5.78 16.36 9.98
C SER A 213 -6.06 16.78 8.54
N LYS A 214 -5.31 16.24 7.56
CA LYS A 214 -5.71 16.34 6.15
C LYS A 214 -7.11 15.68 5.98
N PRO A 215 -8.09 16.36 5.38
CA PRO A 215 -9.49 15.91 5.32
C PRO A 215 -9.73 14.67 4.44
N ASP A 216 -8.75 14.21 3.66
CA ASP A 216 -8.95 13.14 2.66
C ASP A 216 -8.42 11.74 3.07
N LEU A 217 -8.03 11.57 4.34
CA LEU A 217 -7.52 10.28 4.83
C LEU A 217 -8.68 9.35 5.25
N ILE A 218 -9.19 8.62 4.25
CA ILE A 218 -10.18 7.54 4.36
C ILE A 218 -9.60 6.33 5.10
N TYR A 219 -9.24 6.38 6.39
CA TYR A 219 -8.58 5.22 6.98
C TYR A 219 -9.02 4.84 8.39
N GLY A 220 -10.06 3.99 8.45
CA GLY A 220 -10.22 3.01 9.53
C GLY A 220 -9.36 1.77 9.35
N PHE A 221 -8.73 1.61 8.18
CA PHE A 221 -7.95 0.42 7.88
C PHE A 221 -6.46 0.63 7.81
N GLN A 222 -5.91 1.82 8.03
CA GLN A 222 -4.46 1.87 8.30
C GLN A 222 -4.21 1.04 9.56
N ARG A 223 -3.31 0.05 9.47
CA ARG A 223 -3.08 -0.96 10.53
C ARG A 223 -2.87 -0.38 11.94
N TRP A 224 -2.49 0.90 12.03
CA TRP A 224 -2.17 1.66 13.24
C TRP A 224 -3.17 2.78 13.57
N GLU A 225 -4.05 3.15 12.64
CA GLU A 225 -5.11 4.14 12.86
C GLU A 225 -6.43 3.51 12.46
N LYS A 226 -7.10 2.93 13.45
CA LYS A 226 -8.43 2.33 13.31
C LYS A 226 -9.53 3.38 13.21
N LYS A 227 -9.17 4.66 13.27
CA LYS A 227 -10.09 5.79 13.38
C LYS A 227 -10.39 6.34 11.99
N VAL A 228 -11.63 6.17 11.56
CA VAL A 228 -12.20 6.78 10.37
C VAL A 228 -12.69 8.17 10.71
N PHE A 229 -12.45 9.13 9.82
CA PHE A 229 -13.12 10.42 9.82
C PHE A 229 -14.05 10.49 8.60
N GLY A 230 -15.32 10.81 8.81
CA GLY A 230 -16.33 10.77 7.74
C GLY A 230 -16.63 9.35 7.26
N ALA A 231 -16.25 9.03 6.02
CA ALA A 231 -16.51 7.74 5.38
C ALA A 231 -15.22 6.96 5.11
N CYS A 232 -15.31 5.63 5.15
CA CYS A 232 -14.26 4.71 4.73
C CYS A 232 -14.67 3.99 3.44
N MET A 233 -13.84 4.03 2.41
CA MET A 233 -13.93 3.20 1.21
C MET A 233 -13.10 1.93 1.40
N ILE A 234 -13.59 0.80 0.92
CA ILE A 234 -12.92 -0.49 0.98
C ILE A 234 -13.01 -1.13 -0.39
N GLN A 235 -11.86 -1.42 -0.99
CA GLN A 235 -11.74 -2.03 -2.29
C GLN A 235 -10.71 -3.16 -2.21
N PHE A 236 -11.10 -4.38 -2.57
CA PHE A 236 -10.17 -5.50 -2.71
C PHE A 236 -10.67 -6.50 -3.75
N PRO A 237 -9.80 -7.07 -4.58
CA PRO A 237 -10.19 -8.10 -5.52
C PRO A 237 -10.24 -9.44 -4.77
N TRP A 238 -11.22 -10.25 -5.11
CA TRP A 238 -11.42 -11.55 -4.51
C TRP A 238 -10.98 -12.66 -5.45
N TYR A 239 -9.90 -13.33 -5.12
CA TYR A 239 -9.34 -14.43 -5.91
C TYR A 239 -9.51 -15.80 -5.23
N GLY A 240 -10.24 -15.88 -4.11
CA GLY A 240 -10.51 -17.14 -3.42
C GLY A 240 -11.44 -18.05 -4.22
N GLU A 241 -11.25 -19.36 -4.12
CA GLU A 241 -12.08 -20.37 -4.81
C GLU A 241 -13.53 -20.37 -4.32
N LYS A 242 -13.75 -20.05 -3.05
CA LYS A 242 -15.09 -19.97 -2.43
C LYS A 242 -15.64 -18.56 -2.56
N ALA A 243 -16.92 -18.44 -2.91
CA ALA A 243 -17.61 -17.16 -2.93
C ALA A 243 -17.70 -16.56 -1.51
N VAL A 244 -17.59 -15.23 -1.42
CA VAL A 244 -17.88 -14.51 -0.18
C VAL A 244 -19.40 -14.40 -0.04
N ARG A 245 -19.94 -14.88 1.09
CA ARG A 245 -21.38 -14.91 1.39
C ARG A 245 -21.80 -13.89 2.45
N GLU A 246 -20.89 -13.52 3.33
CA GLU A 246 -21.15 -12.52 4.36
C GLU A 246 -19.91 -11.66 4.59
N ILE A 247 -20.11 -10.35 4.77
CA ILE A 247 -19.10 -9.44 5.29
C ILE A 247 -19.45 -9.10 6.75
N ILE A 248 -18.44 -9.20 7.61
CA ILE A 248 -18.54 -8.91 9.03
C ILE A 248 -17.61 -7.74 9.34
N LEU A 249 -18.18 -6.65 9.82
CA LEU A 249 -17.46 -5.45 10.23
C LEU A 249 -17.55 -5.29 11.75
N LYS A 250 -16.41 -5.01 12.39
CA LYS A 250 -16.38 -4.64 13.81
C LYS A 250 -15.94 -3.20 14.01
N MET A 251 -16.76 -2.43 14.71
CA MET A 251 -16.69 -0.98 14.75
C MET A 251 -17.07 -0.36 16.10
N ARG A 252 -16.74 0.91 16.29
CA ARG A 252 -17.17 1.74 17.44
C ARG A 252 -17.61 3.13 16.96
N PRO A 253 -18.71 3.70 17.48
CA PRO A 253 -19.55 3.21 18.58
C PRO A 253 -20.32 1.91 18.26
N GLY A 254 -20.57 1.10 19.28
CA GLY A 254 -21.05 -0.27 19.10
C GLY A 254 -22.57 -0.45 18.98
N GLU A 255 -23.33 0.57 19.37
CA GLU A 255 -24.80 0.58 19.37
C GLU A 255 -25.25 1.83 18.63
N THR A 256 -25.02 1.87 17.31
CA THR A 256 -25.39 3.01 16.47
C THR A 256 -25.62 2.57 15.02
N THR A 257 -26.19 3.47 14.23
CA THR A 257 -26.46 3.25 12.81
C THR A 257 -25.25 3.64 11.97
N TYR A 258 -24.90 2.79 11.03
CA TYR A 258 -23.91 3.05 9.99
C TYR A 258 -24.61 3.02 8.64
N LEU A 259 -24.15 3.88 7.74
CA LEU A 259 -24.59 3.88 6.34
C LEU A 259 -23.56 3.16 5.50
N ILE A 260 -24.02 2.18 4.72
CA ILE A 260 -23.17 1.36 3.87
C ILE A 260 -23.69 1.40 2.44
N SER A 261 -22.80 1.65 1.47
CA SER A 261 -23.13 1.69 0.05
C SER A 261 -22.19 0.76 -0.72
N PHE A 262 -22.76 -0.10 -1.56
CA PHE A 262 -22.01 -1.04 -2.40
C PHE A 262 -21.92 -0.51 -3.81
N ALA A 263 -20.72 -0.48 -4.39
CA ALA A 263 -20.49 -0.03 -5.77
C ALA A 263 -21.17 1.32 -6.14
N GLY A 264 -21.28 2.24 -5.17
CA GLY A 264 -21.91 3.55 -5.38
C GLY A 264 -23.44 3.55 -5.37
N SER A 265 -24.07 2.45 -4.95
CA SER A 265 -25.52 2.38 -4.72
C SER A 265 -25.96 3.37 -3.64
N ARG A 266 -27.27 3.62 -3.53
CA ARG A 266 -27.83 4.42 -2.44
C ARG A 266 -27.42 3.80 -1.09
N PRO A 267 -26.86 4.58 -0.13
CA PRO A 267 -26.49 4.03 1.17
C PRO A 267 -27.70 3.44 1.91
N GLU A 268 -27.51 2.24 2.44
CA GLU A 268 -28.45 1.53 3.30
C GLU A 268 -28.04 1.64 4.76
N ALA A 269 -29.03 1.69 5.66
CA ALA A 269 -28.81 1.85 7.09
C ALA A 269 -28.68 0.48 7.78
N PHE A 270 -27.56 0.27 8.46
CA PHE A 270 -27.29 -0.93 9.25
C PHE A 270 -27.09 -0.55 10.71
N ILE A 271 -27.77 -1.26 11.61
CA ILE A 271 -27.62 -1.05 13.05
C ILE A 271 -26.50 -1.98 13.55
N ALA A 272 -25.41 -1.41 14.03
CA ALA A 272 -24.39 -2.18 14.73
C ALA A 272 -24.96 -2.69 16.06
N LYS A 273 -24.86 -4.00 16.29
CA LYS A 273 -25.24 -4.65 17.55
C LYS A 273 -23.97 -5.15 18.21
N ARG A 274 -23.70 -4.73 19.45
CA ARG A 274 -22.45 -5.04 20.17
C ARG A 274 -21.18 -4.73 19.34
N GLY A 275 -21.25 -3.68 18.52
CA GLY A 275 -20.17 -3.23 17.64
C GLY A 275 -19.92 -4.13 16.44
N GLU A 276 -20.91 -4.91 16.00
CA GLU A 276 -20.81 -5.77 14.83
C GLU A 276 -21.95 -5.48 13.85
N ILE A 277 -21.59 -5.43 12.56
CA ILE A 277 -22.53 -5.44 11.43
C ILE A 277 -22.20 -6.66 10.58
N ARG A 278 -23.23 -7.42 10.24
CA ARG A 278 -23.17 -8.57 9.32
C ARG A 278 -24.03 -8.27 8.10
N MET A 279 -23.47 -8.48 6.93
CA MET A 279 -24.12 -8.16 5.66
C MET A 279 -24.04 -9.36 4.74
N PRO A 280 -25.19 -9.95 4.34
CA PRO A 280 -25.19 -10.96 3.30
C PRO A 280 -24.77 -10.31 1.99
N VAL A 281 -23.81 -10.92 1.30
CA VAL A 281 -23.27 -10.47 0.02
C VAL A 281 -23.03 -11.68 -0.89
N TYR A 282 -22.77 -11.43 -2.17
CA TYR A 282 -22.33 -12.47 -3.07
C TYR A 282 -21.22 -11.94 -3.98
N PHE A 283 -20.00 -12.37 -3.70
CA PHE A 283 -18.83 -12.06 -4.53
C PHE A 283 -18.13 -13.35 -4.89
N GLU A 284 -18.06 -13.65 -6.18
CA GLU A 284 -17.35 -14.81 -6.72
C GLU A 284 -15.90 -14.48 -7.06
N LYS A 285 -15.12 -15.51 -7.38
CA LYS A 285 -13.73 -15.36 -7.83
C LYS A 285 -13.64 -14.40 -9.02
N GLY A 286 -12.71 -13.46 -8.97
CA GLY A 286 -12.53 -12.39 -9.96
C GLY A 286 -13.34 -11.13 -9.68
N SER A 287 -14.22 -11.13 -8.68
CA SER A 287 -14.97 -9.93 -8.29
C SER A 287 -14.07 -8.90 -7.58
N ILE A 288 -14.44 -7.62 -7.66
CA ILE A 288 -13.88 -6.58 -6.80
C ILE A 288 -14.95 -6.22 -5.75
N VAL A 289 -14.64 -6.49 -4.48
CA VAL A 289 -15.50 -6.08 -3.37
C VAL A 289 -15.27 -4.59 -3.13
N ASN A 290 -16.29 -3.77 -3.41
CA ASN A 290 -16.23 -2.32 -3.25
C ASN A 290 -17.42 -1.82 -2.43
N PHE A 291 -17.14 -1.22 -1.27
CA PHE A 291 -18.16 -0.56 -0.47
C PHE A 291 -17.62 0.59 0.36
N SER A 292 -18.52 1.51 0.68
CA SER A 292 -18.28 2.63 1.59
C SER A 292 -19.03 2.42 2.90
N VAL A 293 -18.47 2.89 4.01
CA VAL A 293 -19.08 2.84 5.34
C VAL A 293 -18.94 4.21 5.99
N SER A 294 -19.98 4.71 6.65
CA SER A 294 -19.93 5.96 7.43
C SER A 294 -20.81 5.88 8.67
N CYS A 295 -20.53 6.72 9.66
CA CYS A 295 -21.27 6.79 10.93
C CYS A 295 -21.93 8.18 11.07
N PRO A 296 -23.20 8.37 10.70
CA PRO A 296 -23.86 9.69 10.76
C PRO A 296 -23.86 10.32 12.16
N SER A 297 -23.93 9.50 13.19
CA SER A 297 -23.95 9.92 14.59
C SER A 297 -22.58 10.34 15.13
N SER A 298 -21.48 10.06 14.41
CA SER A 298 -20.13 10.40 14.86
C SER A 298 -19.21 10.75 13.69
N PRO A 299 -18.72 11.99 13.59
CA PRO A 299 -17.81 12.42 12.53
C PRO A 299 -16.46 11.68 12.57
N ALA A 300 -16.13 11.08 13.72
CA ALA A 300 -15.01 10.17 13.87
C ALA A 300 -15.42 8.88 14.57
N TRP A 301 -15.11 7.74 13.98
CA TRP A 301 -15.52 6.41 14.46
C TRP A 301 -14.40 5.40 14.24
N GLU A 302 -14.50 4.20 14.78
CA GLU A 302 -13.47 3.17 14.63
C GLU A 302 -13.98 1.99 13.80
N LEU A 303 -13.15 1.51 12.87
CA LEU A 303 -13.32 0.23 12.18
C LEU A 303 -12.07 -0.59 12.49
N TYR A 304 -12.20 -1.63 13.29
CA TYR A 304 -11.02 -2.32 13.83
C TYR A 304 -10.90 -3.76 13.39
N LYS A 305 -11.91 -4.31 12.70
CA LYS A 305 -11.85 -5.61 12.04
C LYS A 305 -12.80 -5.66 10.85
N LEU A 306 -12.32 -6.25 9.77
CA LEU A 306 -13.11 -6.76 8.65
C LEU A 306 -12.79 -8.24 8.49
N SER A 307 -13.83 -9.05 8.33
CA SER A 307 -13.74 -10.47 8.00
C SER A 307 -14.89 -10.84 7.09
N CYS A 308 -14.82 -12.01 6.47
CA CYS A 308 -15.90 -12.53 5.65
C CYS A 308 -16.18 -14.01 5.98
N GLU A 309 -17.41 -14.45 5.71
CA GLU A 309 -17.76 -15.87 5.68
C GLU A 309 -17.80 -16.35 4.23
N LEU A 310 -17.22 -17.53 4.00
CA LEU A 310 -17.10 -18.15 2.69
C LEU A 310 -18.14 -19.25 2.52
N GLY A 311 -18.63 -19.42 1.29
CA GLY A 311 -19.53 -20.53 0.90
C GLY A 311 -18.85 -21.89 0.80
#